data_AF-A0A1G8GYD4-F1
#
_entry.id   AF-A0A1G8GYD4-F1
#
_cell.length_a   1.000
_cell.length_b   1.000
_cell.length_c   1.000
_cell.angle_alpha   90.00
_cell.angle_beta   90.00
_cell.angle_gamma   90.00
#
_symmetry.space_group_name_H-M   'P 1'
#
loop_
_entity.id
_entity.type
_entity.pdbx_description
1 polymer ?
#
loop_
_entity_poly.entity_id
_entity_poly.type
_entity_poly.pdbx_seq_one_letter_code
_entity_poly.pdbx_strand_id
1 'polypeptide(L)'
;MESYYLDWANLLLRWVHVITAIAWIGASFYFVMLDNSLEKPQDPESIDKGVGGEQWAVHGGGFYNMQKYALAPKKLPDHLHWSYWESYSTWLTGFALFTMSYLWNASTYLIDKSKMDWQPGAAIGVALAFFVVFWMVYDGICQIFGRRKNGDTIVGVLIAVFIVFATWLACQWFAGRAAFLLVGAMMATTMSGNVFFWIIPGQRKNVQALREGRPVDPVHGQRGKQRSVHNTYFTLPVLFAMLSNHYSFTYTHKYNWIVLLLIMLGGAAIRQFFVVRHRFKLGNAGNPLPYALIGIVVLGLTIVWMKPEPMAAPAAAAAAPAVAFKDVQKVLEQRCFMCHGAAVQMKNVRVDTPDQVAAHAQAIYQQVVVTKIMPMNNATGITEEERALIGRWFQAGAKTN
;
A
#
# COMPACT_ATOMS: atom_id res chain seq x y z
N MET A 1 -2.54 -32.51 9.10
CA MET A 1 -1.11 -32.20 9.33
C MET A 1 -0.58 -31.20 8.31
N GLU A 2 -0.76 -31.42 7.00
CA GLU A 2 -0.31 -30.48 5.96
C GLU A 2 -0.91 -29.07 6.08
N SER A 3 -2.23 -28.95 6.28
CA SER A 3 -2.90 -27.66 6.55
C SER A 3 -2.33 -26.94 7.78
N TYR A 4 -2.00 -27.67 8.84
CA TYR A 4 -1.47 -27.09 10.08
C TYR A 4 -0.10 -26.43 9.85
N TYR A 5 0.79 -27.08 9.11
CA TYR A 5 2.10 -26.49 8.79
C TYR A 5 1.98 -25.31 7.81
N LEU A 6 1.04 -25.37 6.86
CA LEU A 6 0.76 -24.25 5.95
C LEU A 6 0.22 -23.04 6.69
N ASP A 7 -0.65 -23.23 7.69
CA ASP A 7 -1.18 -22.16 8.53
C ASP A 7 -0.06 -21.50 9.35
N TRP A 8 0.84 -22.29 9.96
CA TRP A 8 2.03 -21.77 10.63
C TRP A 8 2.98 -21.04 9.69
N ALA A 9 3.24 -21.59 8.51
CA ALA A 9 4.09 -20.95 7.51
C ALA A 9 3.48 -19.60 7.06
N ASN A 10 2.17 -19.55 6.84
CA ASN A 10 1.47 -18.31 6.50
C ASN A 10 1.59 -17.26 7.62
N LEU A 11 1.37 -17.68 8.87
CA LEU A 11 1.47 -16.82 10.05
C LEU A 11 2.89 -16.27 10.22
N LEU A 12 3.90 -17.14 10.21
CA LEU A 12 5.29 -16.75 10.38
C LEU A 12 5.75 -15.83 9.26
N LEU A 13 5.38 -16.11 8.00
CA LEU A 13 5.74 -15.27 6.87
C LEU A 13 5.13 -13.86 6.98
N ARG A 14 3.85 -13.76 7.37
CA ARG A 14 3.20 -12.47 7.64
C ARG A 14 3.89 -11.72 8.77
N TRP A 15 4.24 -12.44 9.84
CA TRP A 15 4.88 -11.84 11.01
C TRP A 15 6.26 -11.28 10.67
N VAL A 16 7.10 -12.06 9.98
CA VAL A 16 8.41 -11.63 9.49
C VAL A 16 8.27 -10.42 8.55
N HIS A 17 7.27 -10.43 7.65
CA HIS A 17 7.04 -9.29 6.76
C HIS A 17 6.70 -8.01 7.53
N VAL A 18 5.83 -8.09 8.54
CA VAL A 18 5.48 -6.93 9.39
C VAL A 18 6.71 -6.42 10.15
N ILE A 19 7.52 -7.31 10.73
CA ILE A 19 8.74 -6.94 11.47
C ILE A 19 9.71 -6.20 10.54
N THR A 20 9.99 -6.77 9.37
CA THR A 20 10.94 -6.19 8.40
C THR A 20 10.43 -4.85 7.85
N ALA A 21 9.13 -4.74 7.56
CA ALA A 21 8.50 -3.50 7.12
C ALA A 21 8.59 -2.40 8.18
N ILE A 22 8.35 -2.72 9.46
CA ILE A 22 8.52 -1.77 10.57
C ILE A 22 9.98 -1.31 10.67
N ALA A 23 10.94 -2.23 10.60
CA ALA A 23 12.36 -1.89 10.64
C ALA A 23 12.74 -0.94 9.49
N TRP A 24 12.31 -1.23 8.26
CA TRP A 24 12.64 -0.41 7.10
C TRP A 24 11.96 0.95 7.09
N ILE A 25 10.63 0.99 7.28
CA ILE A 25 9.88 2.24 7.27
C ILE A 25 10.22 3.09 8.49
N GLY A 26 10.41 2.47 9.65
CA GLY A 26 10.87 3.14 10.86
C GLY A 26 12.24 3.78 10.67
N ALA A 27 13.21 3.05 10.11
CA ALA A 27 14.53 3.61 9.79
C ALA A 27 14.42 4.78 8.80
N SER A 28 13.60 4.66 7.76
CA SER A 28 13.34 5.75 6.81
C SER A 28 12.79 7.00 7.50
N PHE A 29 11.81 6.84 8.39
CA PHE A 29 11.26 7.97 9.15
C PHE A 29 12.29 8.60 10.07
N TYR A 30 13.09 7.78 10.74
CA TYR A 30 14.18 8.23 11.60
C TYR A 30 15.24 9.02 10.81
N PHE A 31 15.78 8.48 9.73
CA PHE A 31 16.82 9.14 8.95
C PHE A 31 16.33 10.44 8.30
N VAL A 32 15.08 10.48 7.82
CA VAL A 32 14.49 11.73 7.31
C VAL A 32 14.34 12.77 8.42
N MET A 33 13.96 12.36 9.63
CA MET A 33 13.90 13.25 10.78
C MET A 33 15.28 13.77 11.16
N LEU A 34 16.27 12.88 11.29
CA LEU A 34 17.66 13.21 11.59
C LEU A 34 18.22 14.21 10.57
N ASP A 35 18.16 13.88 9.28
CA ASP A 35 18.69 14.73 8.19
C ASP A 35 18.07 16.13 8.14
N ASN A 36 16.78 16.25 8.49
CA ASN A 36 16.08 17.54 8.51
C ASN A 36 16.17 18.28 9.85
N SER A 37 16.81 17.69 10.86
CA SER A 37 16.99 18.25 12.20
C SER A 37 18.45 18.57 12.54
N LEU A 38 19.38 18.42 11.57
CA LEU A 38 20.80 18.75 11.77
C LEU A 38 20.98 20.27 11.89
N GLU A 39 21.70 20.67 12.94
CA GLU A 39 22.15 22.04 13.15
C GLU A 39 23.59 22.21 12.67
N LYS A 40 24.01 23.44 12.36
CA LYS A 40 25.43 23.69 12.06
C LYS A 40 26.25 23.50 13.34
N PRO A 41 27.38 22.78 13.29
CA PRO A 41 28.23 22.62 14.47
C PRO A 41 28.73 24.00 14.92
N GLN A 42 28.74 24.20 16.24
CA GLN A 42 29.23 25.44 16.86
C GLN A 42 30.62 25.25 17.46
N ASP A 43 30.98 24.03 17.81
CA ASP A 43 32.26 23.75 18.44
C ASP A 43 33.41 23.71 17.40
N PRO A 44 34.58 24.29 17.72
CA PRO A 44 35.71 24.32 16.78
C PRO A 44 36.21 22.94 16.35
N GLU A 45 36.07 21.91 17.19
CA GLU A 45 36.57 20.56 16.93
C GLU A 45 35.77 19.88 15.81
N SER A 46 34.43 19.94 15.86
CA SER A 46 33.54 19.42 14.83
C SER A 46 33.72 20.15 13.51
N ILE A 47 33.93 21.47 13.56
CA ILE A 47 34.23 22.28 12.37
C ILE A 47 35.55 21.83 11.74
N ASP A 48 36.62 21.67 12.53
CA ASP A 48 37.92 21.19 12.04
C ASP A 48 37.81 19.76 11.46
N LYS A 49 36.98 18.89 12.04
CA LYS A 49 36.71 17.54 11.52
C LYS A 49 35.94 17.53 10.19
N GLY A 50 35.38 18.66 9.76
CA GLY A 50 34.58 18.76 8.53
C GLY A 50 33.13 18.32 8.69
N VAL A 51 32.59 18.38 9.92
CA VAL A 51 31.18 18.13 10.20
C VAL A 51 30.35 19.23 9.53
N GLY A 52 29.40 18.84 8.68
CA GLY A 52 28.50 19.76 7.98
C GLY A 52 27.20 20.03 8.75
N GLY A 53 26.83 19.10 9.64
CA GLY A 53 25.72 19.27 10.58
C GLY A 53 25.73 18.19 11.65
N GLU A 54 25.20 18.51 12.82
CA GLU A 54 25.10 17.59 13.94
C GLU A 54 23.74 17.66 14.65
N GLN A 55 23.40 16.58 15.35
CA GLN A 55 22.24 16.52 16.21
C GLN A 55 22.61 15.83 17.52
N TRP A 56 22.26 16.50 18.62
CA TRP A 56 22.31 15.92 19.96
C TRP A 56 20.94 15.32 20.31
N ALA A 57 20.94 14.08 20.82
CA ALA A 57 19.73 13.40 21.27
C ALA A 57 19.97 12.66 22.58
N VAL A 58 18.90 12.50 23.38
CA VAL A 58 18.91 11.72 24.61
C VAL A 58 18.04 10.49 24.42
N HIS A 59 18.58 9.32 24.74
CA HIS A 59 17.82 8.08 24.77
C HIS A 59 18.45 7.07 25.73
N GLY A 60 17.63 6.29 26.45
CA GLY A 60 18.13 5.24 27.35
C GLY A 60 19.05 5.71 28.48
N GLY A 61 18.95 6.99 28.90
CA GLY A 61 19.81 7.58 29.93
C GLY A 61 21.17 8.08 29.43
N GLY A 62 21.46 8.00 28.12
CA GLY A 62 22.68 8.51 27.51
C GLY A 62 22.45 9.64 26.51
N PHE A 63 23.55 10.27 26.08
CA PHE A 63 23.57 11.32 25.06
C PHE A 63 24.23 10.78 23.78
N TYR A 64 23.59 11.03 22.64
CA TYR A 64 24.10 10.73 21.31
C TYR A 64 24.47 12.04 20.62
N ASN A 65 25.68 12.14 20.07
CA ASN A 65 26.05 13.15 19.07
C ASN A 65 26.13 12.48 17.70
N MET A 66 25.17 12.78 16.84
CA MET A 66 25.13 12.28 15.47
C MET A 66 25.68 13.34 14.53
N GLN A 67 26.85 13.07 13.95
CA GLN A 67 27.55 14.01 13.07
C GLN A 67 27.47 13.55 11.62
N LYS A 68 27.02 14.46 10.74
CA LYS A 68 27.02 14.26 9.30
C LYS A 68 28.10 15.11 8.65
N TYR A 69 29.01 14.46 7.95
CA TYR A 69 30.11 15.10 7.23
C TYR A 69 29.63 15.67 5.90
N ALA A 70 30.12 16.87 5.53
CA ALA A 70 29.70 17.54 4.29
C ALA A 70 30.17 16.81 3.02
N LEU A 71 31.37 16.23 3.08
CA LEU A 71 31.99 15.49 1.98
C LEU A 71 32.50 14.13 2.46
N ALA A 72 33.49 14.13 3.35
CA ALA A 72 34.05 12.93 3.96
C ALA A 72 34.72 13.27 5.30
N PRO A 73 34.81 12.30 6.23
CA PRO A 73 35.64 12.46 7.43
C PRO A 73 37.13 12.43 7.06
N LYS A 74 37.98 13.09 7.87
CA LYS A 74 39.46 13.06 7.71
C LYS A 74 40.01 11.63 7.65
N LYS A 75 39.44 10.72 8.44
CA LYS A 75 39.73 9.28 8.40
C LYS A 75 38.42 8.53 8.27
N LEU A 76 38.28 7.75 7.19
CA LEU A 76 37.10 6.92 7.00
C LEU A 76 37.17 5.70 7.94
N PRO A 77 36.11 5.39 8.71
CA PRO A 77 36.07 4.19 9.52
C PRO A 77 36.14 2.90 8.67
N ASP A 78 36.74 1.85 9.23
CA ASP A 78 36.84 0.54 8.58
C ASP A 78 35.45 -0.12 8.44
N HIS A 79 34.65 0.02 9.49
CA HIS A 79 33.30 -0.53 9.58
C HIS A 79 32.27 0.57 9.33
N LEU A 80 31.56 0.44 8.20
CA LEU A 80 30.39 1.26 7.87
C LEU A 80 29.14 0.40 7.96
N HIS A 81 28.10 0.93 8.61
CA HIS A 81 26.79 0.29 8.60
C HIS A 81 26.07 0.60 7.28
N TRP A 82 25.47 -0.43 6.68
CA TRP A 82 24.78 -0.33 5.40
C TRP A 82 23.33 -0.80 5.55
N SER A 83 22.40 0.15 5.61
CA SER A 83 20.97 -0.10 5.84
C SER A 83 20.24 -0.50 4.56
N TYR A 84 20.55 -1.67 4.00
CA TYR A 84 19.86 -2.24 2.84
C TYR A 84 19.08 -3.52 3.16
N TRP A 85 19.44 -4.24 4.21
CA TRP A 85 18.80 -5.50 4.56
C TRP A 85 17.34 -5.31 4.95
N GLU A 86 16.99 -4.18 5.56
CA GLU A 86 15.62 -3.85 5.93
C GLU A 86 14.74 -3.73 4.68
N SER A 87 15.24 -3.08 3.63
CA SER A 87 14.54 -2.96 2.34
C SER A 87 14.43 -4.31 1.61
N TYR A 88 15.53 -5.07 1.55
CA TYR A 88 15.57 -6.32 0.80
C TYR A 88 14.74 -7.41 1.46
N SER A 89 14.83 -7.55 2.79
CA SER A 89 14.03 -8.51 3.54
C SER A 89 12.54 -8.18 3.50
N THR A 90 12.17 -6.90 3.55
CA THR A 90 10.76 -6.48 3.39
C THR A 90 10.24 -6.85 2.00
N TRP A 91 11.03 -6.61 0.95
CA TRP A 91 10.63 -6.97 -0.41
C TRP A 91 10.52 -8.48 -0.61
N LEU A 92 11.51 -9.25 -0.17
CA LEU A 92 11.51 -10.71 -0.29
C LEU A 92 10.30 -11.33 0.42
N THR A 93 10.04 -10.92 1.65
CA THR A 93 8.92 -11.43 2.45
C THR A 93 7.58 -10.98 1.90
N GLY A 94 7.48 -9.73 1.42
CA GLY A 94 6.27 -9.20 0.80
C GLY A 94 5.94 -9.88 -0.53
N PHE A 95 6.96 -10.12 -1.36
CA PHE A 95 6.82 -10.83 -2.62
C PHE A 95 6.46 -12.31 -2.40
N ALA A 96 7.03 -12.95 -1.38
CA ALA A 96 6.64 -14.30 -0.97
C ALA A 96 5.16 -14.34 -0.52
N LEU A 97 4.69 -13.37 0.27
CA LEU A 97 3.27 -13.26 0.67
C LEU A 97 2.35 -13.05 -0.52
N PHE A 98 2.74 -12.18 -1.46
CA PHE A 98 2.00 -11.93 -2.70
C PHE A 98 1.91 -13.21 -3.54
N THR A 99 3.03 -13.95 -3.66
CA THR A 99 3.08 -15.22 -4.39
C THR A 99 2.13 -16.25 -3.78
N MET A 100 2.24 -16.50 -2.47
CA MET A 100 1.42 -17.49 -1.78
C MET A 100 -0.08 -17.11 -1.78
N SER A 101 -0.39 -15.83 -1.56
CA SER A 101 -1.78 -15.40 -1.35
C SER A 101 -2.52 -15.09 -2.66
N TYR A 102 -1.85 -14.46 -3.63
CA TYR A 102 -2.48 -13.95 -4.85
C TYR A 102 -2.09 -14.73 -6.10
N LEU A 103 -0.85 -15.19 -6.23
CA LEU A 103 -0.44 -15.90 -7.45
C LEU A 103 -0.86 -17.37 -7.43
N TRP A 104 -0.71 -18.06 -6.28
CA TRP A 104 -1.11 -19.47 -6.16
C TRP A 104 -2.63 -19.67 -6.32
N ASN A 105 -3.43 -18.71 -5.85
CA ASN A 105 -4.90 -18.73 -5.89
C ASN A 105 -5.46 -17.58 -6.74
N ALA A 106 -4.86 -17.34 -7.92
CA ALA A 106 -5.16 -16.20 -8.78
C ALA A 106 -6.64 -16.10 -9.19
N SER A 107 -7.30 -17.22 -9.49
CA SER A 107 -8.73 -17.24 -9.85
C SER A 107 -9.62 -16.63 -8.77
N THR A 108 -9.26 -16.79 -7.50
CA THR A 108 -10.04 -16.31 -6.36
C THR A 108 -9.64 -14.91 -5.95
N TYR A 109 -8.33 -14.61 -5.90
CA TYR A 109 -7.84 -13.38 -5.28
C TYR A 109 -7.44 -12.28 -6.27
N LEU A 110 -6.98 -12.65 -7.47
CA LEU A 110 -6.41 -11.73 -8.45
C LEU A 110 -7.45 -11.32 -9.52
N ILE A 111 -8.26 -12.28 -9.95
CA ILE A 111 -9.18 -12.15 -11.10
C ILE A 111 -10.58 -11.78 -10.62
N ASP A 112 -11.22 -10.86 -11.35
CA ASP A 112 -12.66 -10.58 -11.28
C ASP A 112 -13.21 -10.69 -12.70
N LYS A 113 -13.96 -11.77 -12.96
CA LYS A 113 -14.47 -12.10 -14.29
C LYS A 113 -15.46 -11.07 -14.83
N SER A 114 -16.07 -10.26 -13.97
CA SER A 114 -16.95 -9.17 -14.40
C SER A 114 -16.18 -8.03 -15.06
N LYS A 115 -14.85 -7.96 -14.84
CA LYS A 115 -13.96 -6.97 -15.44
C LYS A 115 -13.15 -7.55 -16.60
N MET A 116 -12.40 -8.62 -16.31
CA MET A 116 -11.56 -9.31 -17.27
C MET A 116 -11.61 -10.81 -17.00
N ASP A 117 -12.04 -11.60 -17.99
CA ASP A 117 -12.05 -13.06 -17.89
C ASP A 117 -10.70 -13.65 -18.32
N TRP A 118 -9.69 -13.45 -17.48
CA TRP A 118 -8.35 -13.95 -17.73
C TRP A 118 -8.18 -15.42 -17.37
N GLN A 119 -7.32 -16.09 -18.13
CA GLN A 119 -6.70 -17.32 -17.65
C GLN A 119 -5.71 -16.99 -16.50
N PRO A 120 -5.60 -17.84 -15.46
CA PRO A 120 -4.77 -17.56 -14.29
C PRO A 120 -3.31 -17.20 -14.62
N GLY A 121 -2.67 -17.92 -15.53
CA GLY A 121 -1.30 -17.64 -15.95
C GLY A 121 -1.14 -16.25 -16.59
N ALA A 122 -2.12 -15.81 -17.38
CA ALA A 122 -2.11 -14.48 -17.99
C ALA A 122 -2.26 -13.38 -16.93
N ALA A 123 -3.18 -13.56 -15.98
CA ALA A 123 -3.37 -12.64 -14.87
C ALA A 123 -2.09 -12.46 -14.04
N ILE A 124 -1.42 -13.58 -13.72
CA ILE A 124 -0.13 -13.60 -13.01
C ILE A 124 0.95 -12.89 -13.82
N GLY A 125 1.08 -13.20 -15.12
CA GLY A 125 2.06 -12.58 -16.00
C GLY A 125 1.89 -11.07 -16.08
N VAL A 126 0.65 -10.59 -16.25
CA VAL A 126 0.34 -9.15 -16.27
C VAL A 126 0.61 -8.51 -14.91
N ALA A 127 0.28 -9.16 -13.80
CA ALA A 127 0.56 -8.63 -12.46
C ALA A 127 2.06 -8.48 -12.19
N LEU A 128 2.88 -9.43 -12.61
CA LEU A 128 4.34 -9.35 -12.47
C LEU A 128 4.93 -8.30 -13.43
N ALA A 129 4.45 -8.26 -14.67
CA ALA A 129 4.85 -7.25 -15.65
C ALA A 129 4.50 -5.83 -15.15
N PHE A 130 3.40 -5.67 -14.42
CA PHE A 130 2.99 -4.40 -13.82
C PHE A 130 4.08 -3.81 -12.91
N PHE A 131 4.79 -4.65 -12.13
CA PHE A 131 5.89 -4.19 -11.28
C PHE A 131 7.13 -3.79 -12.09
N VAL A 132 7.50 -4.63 -13.07
CA VAL A 132 8.70 -4.43 -13.89
C VAL A 132 8.55 -3.20 -14.79
N VAL A 133 7.44 -3.11 -15.53
CA VAL A 133 7.14 -1.99 -16.43
C VAL A 133 7.07 -0.69 -15.66
N PHE A 134 6.41 -0.68 -14.48
CA PHE A 134 6.36 0.53 -13.69
C PHE A 134 7.74 0.99 -13.25
N TRP A 135 8.59 0.08 -12.75
CA TRP A 135 9.95 0.43 -12.36
C TRP A 135 10.75 0.98 -13.55
N MET A 136 10.67 0.36 -14.73
CA MET A 136 11.36 0.82 -15.93
C MET A 136 10.92 2.22 -16.36
N VAL A 137 9.61 2.49 -16.39
CA VAL A 137 9.08 3.81 -16.74
C VAL A 137 9.46 4.86 -15.71
N TYR A 138 9.30 4.56 -14.42
CA TYR A 138 9.72 5.42 -13.32
C TYR A 138 11.22 5.74 -13.39
N ASP A 139 12.04 4.72 -13.64
CA ASP A 139 13.48 4.86 -13.75
C ASP A 139 13.86 5.73 -14.94
N GLY A 140 13.29 5.44 -16.12
CA GLY A 140 13.44 6.23 -17.33
C GLY A 140 13.08 7.71 -17.14
N ILE A 141 11.94 8.00 -16.50
CA ILE A 141 11.51 9.39 -16.19
C ILE A 141 12.58 10.10 -15.37
N CYS A 142 13.06 9.48 -14.30
CA CYS A 142 14.08 10.09 -13.45
C CYS A 142 15.43 10.28 -14.17
N GLN A 143 15.83 9.33 -15.02
CA GLN A 143 17.07 9.45 -15.77
C GLN A 143 17.00 10.54 -16.84
N ILE A 144 15.87 10.68 -17.54
CA ILE A 144 15.71 11.61 -18.68
C ILE A 144 15.43 13.05 -18.21
N PHE A 145 14.61 13.22 -17.17
CA PHE A 145 14.13 14.54 -16.74
C PHE A 145 14.79 15.03 -15.45
N GLY A 146 15.36 14.14 -14.62
CA GLY A 146 15.85 14.49 -13.28
C GLY A 146 17.00 15.50 -13.25
N ARG A 147 17.75 15.67 -14.35
CA ARG A 147 18.84 16.65 -14.46
C ARG A 147 18.48 17.94 -15.20
N ARG A 148 17.23 18.10 -15.62
CA ARG A 148 16.77 19.30 -16.34
C ARG A 148 16.50 20.45 -15.36
N LYS A 149 16.36 21.67 -15.88
CA LYS A 149 15.84 22.80 -15.12
C LYS A 149 14.44 22.43 -14.59
N ASN A 150 14.21 22.61 -13.30
CA ASN A 150 12.99 22.14 -12.60
C ASN A 150 12.76 20.62 -12.68
N GLY A 151 13.84 19.84 -12.85
CA GLY A 151 13.79 18.39 -13.05
C GLY A 151 13.01 17.65 -11.97
N ASP A 152 13.19 17.99 -10.70
CA ASP A 152 12.47 17.35 -9.60
C ASP A 152 10.94 17.57 -9.68
N THR A 153 10.51 18.78 -10.07
CA THR A 153 9.07 19.07 -10.27
C THR A 153 8.51 18.29 -11.47
N ILE A 154 9.23 18.28 -12.59
CA ILE A 154 8.82 17.56 -13.80
C ILE A 154 8.71 16.06 -13.50
N VAL A 155 9.73 15.49 -12.87
CA VAL A 155 9.77 14.08 -12.46
C VAL A 155 8.62 13.77 -11.51
N GLY A 156 8.39 14.60 -10.49
CA GLY A 156 7.28 14.42 -9.55
C GLY A 156 5.91 14.42 -10.23
N VAL A 157 5.66 15.36 -11.15
CA VAL A 157 4.40 15.43 -11.91
C VAL A 157 4.23 14.22 -12.83
N LEU A 158 5.27 13.84 -13.59
CA LEU A 158 5.20 12.69 -14.49
C LEU A 158 4.98 11.38 -13.72
N ILE A 159 5.65 11.19 -12.58
CA ILE A 159 5.41 10.04 -11.70
C ILE A 159 3.99 10.05 -11.16
N ALA A 160 3.47 11.20 -10.72
CA ALA A 160 2.11 11.30 -10.22
C ALA A 160 1.09 10.93 -11.29
N VAL A 161 1.21 11.47 -12.51
CA VAL A 161 0.36 11.11 -13.65
C VAL A 161 0.45 9.61 -13.95
N PHE A 162 1.66 9.04 -13.90
CA PHE A 162 1.84 7.62 -14.14
C PHE A 162 1.22 6.75 -13.04
N ILE A 163 1.30 7.15 -11.77
CA ILE A 163 0.63 6.47 -10.66
C ILE A 163 -0.90 6.54 -10.82
N VAL A 164 -1.45 7.68 -11.25
CA VAL A 164 -2.88 7.82 -11.54
C VAL A 164 -3.30 6.83 -12.63
N PHE A 165 -2.56 6.80 -13.75
CA PHE A 165 -2.81 5.87 -14.84
C PHE A 165 -2.71 4.41 -14.39
N ALA A 166 -1.63 4.04 -13.70
CA ALA A 166 -1.42 2.69 -13.19
C ALA A 166 -2.52 2.27 -12.20
N THR A 167 -2.93 3.17 -11.31
CA THR A 167 -4.00 2.92 -10.33
C THR A 167 -5.34 2.68 -11.01
N TRP A 168 -5.69 3.53 -11.98
CA TRP A 168 -6.88 3.34 -12.79
C TRP A 168 -6.83 1.99 -13.52
N LEU A 169 -5.73 1.71 -14.21
CA LEU A 169 -5.53 0.49 -15.00
C LEU A 169 -5.65 -0.77 -14.13
N ALA A 170 -5.00 -0.79 -12.97
CA ALA A 170 -5.09 -1.89 -12.03
C ALA A 170 -6.54 -2.13 -11.57
N CYS A 171 -7.29 -1.06 -11.30
CA CYS A 171 -8.69 -1.17 -10.88
C CYS A 171 -9.63 -1.58 -12.02
N GLN A 172 -9.27 -1.35 -13.28
CA GLN A 172 -10.03 -1.86 -14.43
C GLN A 172 -9.74 -3.33 -14.73
N TRP A 173 -8.51 -3.78 -14.53
CA TRP A 173 -8.11 -5.13 -14.92
C TRP A 173 -8.24 -6.18 -13.82
N PHE A 174 -7.98 -5.81 -12.57
CA PHE A 174 -7.93 -6.76 -11.46
C PHE A 174 -9.13 -6.59 -10.52
N ALA A 175 -9.37 -7.63 -9.72
CA ALA A 175 -10.23 -7.54 -8.55
C ALA A 175 -9.86 -6.33 -7.69
N GLY A 176 -10.83 -5.56 -7.19
CA GLY A 176 -10.57 -4.30 -6.48
C GLY A 176 -9.59 -4.46 -5.31
N ARG A 177 -9.74 -5.56 -4.56
CA ARG A 177 -8.85 -5.97 -3.48
C ARG A 177 -7.40 -6.17 -3.96
N ALA A 178 -7.21 -6.90 -5.06
CA ALA A 178 -5.90 -7.12 -5.67
C ALA A 178 -5.34 -5.84 -6.28
N ALA A 179 -6.16 -5.02 -6.93
CA ALA A 179 -5.74 -3.79 -7.57
C ALA A 179 -5.05 -2.85 -6.57
N PHE A 180 -5.65 -2.63 -5.40
CA PHE A 180 -5.04 -1.79 -4.36
C PHE A 180 -3.70 -2.36 -3.89
N LEU A 181 -3.65 -3.67 -3.64
CA LEU A 181 -2.42 -4.35 -3.27
C LEU A 181 -1.34 -4.23 -4.35
N LEU A 182 -1.69 -4.42 -5.63
CA LEU A 182 -0.77 -4.32 -6.76
C LEU A 182 -0.18 -2.92 -6.90
N VAL A 183 -0.99 -1.86 -6.74
CA VAL A 183 -0.48 -0.48 -6.77
C VAL A 183 0.49 -0.23 -5.61
N GLY A 184 0.16 -0.71 -4.40
CA GLY A 184 1.06 -0.65 -3.24
C GLY A 184 2.37 -1.41 -3.48
N ALA A 185 2.27 -2.66 -3.96
CA ALA A 185 3.40 -3.54 -4.22
C ALA A 185 4.30 -3.03 -5.36
N MET A 186 3.72 -2.41 -6.37
CA MET A 186 4.41 -1.74 -7.47
C MET A 186 5.28 -0.58 -6.97
N MET A 187 4.70 0.31 -6.14
CA MET A 187 5.46 1.40 -5.51
C MET A 187 6.52 0.86 -4.56
N ALA A 188 6.19 -0.12 -3.71
CA ALA A 188 7.14 -0.74 -2.78
C ALA A 188 8.31 -1.44 -3.50
N THR A 189 8.02 -2.16 -4.59
CA THR A 189 9.05 -2.78 -5.45
C THR A 189 9.96 -1.72 -6.05
N THR A 190 9.39 -0.59 -6.48
CA THR A 190 10.18 0.55 -6.97
C THR A 190 11.07 1.13 -5.88
N MET A 191 10.56 1.24 -4.64
CA MET A 191 11.33 1.71 -3.50
C MET A 191 12.52 0.80 -3.19
N SER A 192 12.33 -0.53 -3.23
CA SER A 192 13.43 -1.49 -3.06
C SER A 192 14.38 -1.51 -4.25
N GLY A 193 13.87 -1.38 -5.47
CA GLY A 193 14.68 -1.23 -6.68
C GLY A 193 15.57 0.03 -6.64
N ASN A 194 15.07 1.13 -6.10
CA ASN A 194 15.86 2.33 -5.84
C ASN A 194 17.06 2.06 -4.92
N VAL A 195 16.85 1.29 -3.85
CA VAL A 195 17.92 0.90 -2.93
C VAL A 195 18.94 0.01 -3.64
N PHE A 196 18.45 -1.01 -4.34
CA PHE A 196 19.25 -2.05 -4.97
C PHE A 196 20.09 -1.55 -6.16
N PHE A 197 19.48 -0.82 -7.10
CA PHE A 197 20.15 -0.43 -8.34
C PHE A 197 20.92 0.91 -8.23
N TRP A 198 20.47 1.83 -7.37
CA TRP A 198 21.00 3.20 -7.37
C TRP A 198 21.67 3.60 -6.06
N ILE A 199 21.00 3.44 -4.92
CA ILE A 199 21.49 4.00 -3.65
C ILE A 199 22.72 3.23 -3.16
N ILE A 200 22.62 1.92 -2.94
CA ILE A 200 23.72 1.13 -2.38
C ILE A 200 24.92 1.05 -3.33
N PRO A 201 24.75 0.77 -4.64
CA PRO A 201 25.88 0.77 -5.56
C PRO A 201 26.55 2.15 -5.65
N GLY A 202 25.79 3.24 -5.65
CA GLY A 202 26.33 4.61 -5.67
C GLY A 202 27.10 4.94 -4.39
N GLN A 203 26.57 4.59 -3.23
CA GLN A 203 27.25 4.78 -1.95
C GLN A 203 28.54 3.95 -1.86
N ARG A 204 28.54 2.70 -2.33
CA ARG A 204 29.76 1.86 -2.39
C ARG A 204 30.84 2.48 -3.28
N LYS A 205 30.47 3.00 -4.45
CA LYS A 205 31.41 3.72 -5.34
C LYS A 205 32.00 4.96 -4.68
N ASN A 206 31.18 5.75 -3.99
CA ASN A 206 31.66 6.93 -3.26
C ASN A 206 32.63 6.56 -2.14
N VAL A 207 32.28 5.55 -1.34
CA VAL A 207 33.16 5.04 -0.26
C VAL A 207 34.48 4.53 -0.83
N GLN A 208 34.45 3.80 -1.94
CA GLN A 208 35.66 3.32 -2.60
C GLN A 208 36.54 4.47 -3.09
N ALA A 209 35.97 5.47 -3.77
CA ALA A 209 36.72 6.63 -4.23
C ALA A 209 37.40 7.36 -3.05
N LEU A 210 36.70 7.53 -1.93
CA LEU A 210 37.25 8.13 -0.72
C LEU A 210 38.41 7.31 -0.12
N ARG A 211 38.29 5.97 -0.07
CA ARG A 211 39.37 5.10 0.40
C ARG A 211 40.61 5.17 -0.48
N GLU A 212 40.43 5.39 -1.78
CA GLU A 212 41.50 5.49 -2.75
C GLU A 212 42.03 6.92 -2.94
N GLY A 213 41.53 7.91 -2.18
CA GLY A 213 41.92 9.31 -2.33
C GLY A 213 41.51 9.94 -3.67
N ARG A 214 40.55 9.34 -4.39
CA ARG A 214 40.03 9.85 -5.66
C ARG A 214 38.85 10.80 -5.44
N PRO A 215 38.63 11.78 -6.35
CA PRO A 215 37.48 12.65 -6.26
C PRO A 215 36.17 11.86 -6.35
N VAL A 216 35.20 12.21 -5.50
CA VAL A 216 33.86 11.61 -5.48
C VAL A 216 33.01 12.19 -6.61
N ASP A 217 32.39 11.32 -7.41
CA ASP A 217 31.42 11.74 -8.42
C ASP A 217 30.10 12.17 -7.74
N PRO A 218 29.71 13.46 -7.80
CA PRO A 218 28.49 13.95 -7.15
C PRO A 218 27.21 13.30 -7.70
N VAL A 219 27.25 12.74 -8.91
CA VAL A 219 26.10 12.08 -9.55
C VAL A 219 25.52 10.97 -8.67
N HIS A 220 26.36 10.18 -8.00
CA HIS A 220 25.90 9.07 -7.17
C HIS A 220 25.09 9.56 -5.96
N GLY A 221 25.57 10.61 -5.30
CA GLY A 221 24.87 11.23 -4.17
C GLY A 221 23.57 11.91 -4.59
N GLN A 222 23.59 12.65 -5.70
CA GLN A 222 22.41 13.32 -6.25
C GLN A 222 21.31 12.32 -6.63
N ARG A 223 21.66 11.25 -7.36
CA ARG A 223 20.72 10.18 -7.72
C ARG A 223 20.17 9.48 -6.48
N GLY A 224 21.05 9.11 -5.54
CA GLY A 224 20.63 8.46 -4.30
C GLY A 224 19.65 9.33 -3.49
N LYS A 225 19.93 10.63 -3.38
CA LYS A 225 19.04 11.60 -2.72
C LYS A 225 17.68 11.69 -3.43
N GLN A 226 17.66 11.85 -4.74
CA GLN A 226 16.40 11.92 -5.50
C GLN A 226 15.53 10.68 -5.28
N ARG A 227 16.12 9.48 -5.35
CA ARG A 227 15.38 8.22 -5.11
C ARG A 227 14.89 8.10 -3.67
N SER A 228 15.70 8.51 -2.70
CA SER A 228 15.32 8.50 -1.29
C SER A 228 14.15 9.45 -0.98
N VAL A 229 14.12 10.62 -1.64
CA VAL A 229 12.99 11.56 -1.56
C VAL A 229 11.71 10.92 -2.11
N HIS A 230 11.76 10.27 -3.27
CA HIS A 230 10.60 9.55 -3.81
C HIS A 230 10.12 8.44 -2.86
N ASN A 231 11.04 7.64 -2.33
CA ASN A 231 10.72 6.60 -1.35
C ASN A 231 10.00 7.16 -0.12
N THR A 232 10.43 8.35 0.34
CA THR A 232 9.82 9.05 1.48
C THR A 232 8.35 9.37 1.24
N TYR A 233 7.98 9.85 0.05
CA TYR A 233 6.59 10.17 -0.28
C TYR A 233 5.74 8.96 -0.63
N PHE A 234 6.35 7.87 -1.12
CA PHE A 234 5.64 6.62 -1.38
C PHE A 234 5.26 5.86 -0.10
N THR A 235 5.98 6.07 1.01
CA THR A 235 5.77 5.30 2.25
C THR A 235 4.33 5.27 2.74
N LEU A 236 3.69 6.41 3.00
CA LEU A 236 2.31 6.44 3.54
C LEU A 236 1.28 5.90 2.52
N PRO A 237 1.35 6.26 1.23
CA PRO A 237 0.58 5.61 0.16
C PRO A 237 0.69 4.08 0.14
N VAL A 238 1.92 3.55 0.21
CA VAL A 238 2.18 2.10 0.23
C VAL A 238 1.57 1.45 1.45
N LEU A 239 1.78 2.02 2.65
CA LEU A 239 1.22 1.46 3.88
C LEU A 239 -0.31 1.37 3.81
N PHE A 240 -0.99 2.42 3.34
CA PHE A 240 -2.44 2.37 3.16
C PHE A 240 -2.85 1.30 2.14
N ALA A 241 -2.21 1.25 0.98
CA ALA A 241 -2.52 0.26 -0.05
C ALA A 241 -2.40 -1.18 0.49
N MET A 242 -1.39 -1.48 1.30
CA MET A 242 -1.21 -2.79 1.94
C MET A 242 -2.29 -3.08 2.99
N LEU A 243 -2.66 -2.08 3.80
CA LEU A 243 -3.69 -2.20 4.85
C LEU A 243 -5.12 -2.19 4.31
N SER A 244 -5.34 -1.71 3.09
CA SER A 244 -6.68 -1.54 2.48
C SER A 244 -7.52 -2.82 2.46
N ASN A 245 -6.86 -3.99 2.46
CA ASN A 245 -7.49 -5.31 2.56
C ASN A 245 -8.40 -5.47 3.80
N HIS A 246 -8.16 -4.70 4.85
CA HIS A 246 -8.95 -4.70 6.08
C HIS A 246 -10.19 -3.78 6.02
N TYR A 247 -10.30 -2.96 4.97
CA TYR A 247 -11.31 -1.91 4.82
C TYR A 247 -11.97 -2.00 3.45
N SER A 248 -12.85 -2.99 3.29
CA SER A 248 -13.46 -3.35 2.00
C SER A 248 -14.19 -2.24 1.30
N PHE A 249 -14.84 -1.35 2.04
CA PHE A 249 -15.56 -0.19 1.50
C PHE A 249 -14.68 0.72 0.63
N THR A 250 -13.35 0.67 0.79
CA THR A 250 -12.42 1.47 -0.02
C THR A 250 -12.26 0.92 -1.43
N TYR A 251 -12.19 -0.40 -1.59
CA TYR A 251 -11.95 -1.05 -2.88
C TYR A 251 -13.22 -1.55 -3.57
N THR A 252 -14.35 -1.65 -2.87
CA THR A 252 -15.66 -1.99 -3.46
C THR A 252 -16.43 -0.77 -3.96
N HIS A 253 -15.99 0.45 -3.66
CA HIS A 253 -16.61 1.66 -4.18
C HIS A 253 -16.54 1.70 -5.72
N LYS A 254 -17.61 2.20 -6.37
CA LYS A 254 -17.68 2.31 -7.85
C LYS A 254 -16.47 3.05 -8.44
N TYR A 255 -15.96 4.05 -7.72
CA TYR A 255 -14.79 4.85 -8.08
C TYR A 255 -13.58 4.51 -7.20
N ASN A 256 -13.35 3.22 -6.92
CA ASN A 256 -12.28 2.75 -6.03
C ASN A 256 -10.89 3.31 -6.37
N TRP A 257 -10.55 3.47 -7.66
CA TRP A 257 -9.28 4.06 -8.07
C TRP A 257 -9.12 5.51 -7.61
N ILE A 258 -10.20 6.32 -7.63
CA ILE A 258 -10.20 7.69 -7.10
C ILE A 258 -10.05 7.68 -5.58
N VAL A 259 -10.77 6.78 -4.90
CA VAL A 259 -10.66 6.60 -3.44
C VAL A 259 -9.21 6.33 -3.05
N LEU A 260 -8.54 5.41 -3.76
CA LEU A 260 -7.14 5.11 -3.52
C LEU A 260 -6.24 6.34 -3.70
N LEU A 261 -6.41 7.06 -4.81
CA LEU A 261 -5.59 8.24 -5.12
C LEU A 261 -5.78 9.38 -4.10
N LEU A 262 -7.01 9.63 -3.65
CA LEU A 262 -7.30 10.67 -2.65
C LEU A 262 -6.66 10.33 -1.30
N ILE A 263 -6.72 9.07 -0.88
CA ILE A 263 -6.08 8.63 0.37
C ILE A 263 -4.55 8.68 0.24
N MET A 264 -3.99 8.28 -0.91
CA MET A 264 -2.56 8.41 -1.19
C MET A 264 -2.12 9.88 -1.18
N LEU A 265 -2.89 10.79 -1.78
CA LEU A 265 -2.63 12.22 -1.77
C LEU A 265 -2.64 12.78 -0.35
N GLY A 266 -3.66 12.43 0.44
CA GLY A 266 -3.75 12.80 1.85
C GLY A 266 -2.53 12.30 2.65
N GLY A 267 -2.15 11.04 2.45
CA GLY A 267 -0.94 10.46 3.04
C GLY A 267 0.34 11.19 2.63
N ALA A 268 0.54 11.49 1.34
CA ALA A 268 1.71 12.23 0.86
C ALA A 268 1.78 13.67 1.42
N ALA A 269 0.63 14.36 1.53
CA ALA A 269 0.54 15.69 2.13
C ALA A 269 0.85 15.68 3.63
N ILE A 270 0.33 14.70 4.38
CA ILE A 270 0.68 14.50 5.79
C ILE A 270 2.17 14.17 5.94
N ARG A 271 2.73 13.34 5.04
CA ARG A 271 4.17 13.06 5.04
C ARG A 271 4.98 14.34 4.85
N GLN A 272 4.54 15.21 3.94
CA GLN A 272 5.19 16.50 3.68
C GLN A 272 5.22 17.40 4.91
N PHE A 273 4.14 17.43 5.70
CA PHE A 273 4.13 18.13 6.98
C PHE A 273 5.28 17.67 7.88
N PHE A 274 5.45 16.35 8.07
CA PHE A 274 6.52 15.83 8.93
C PHE A 274 7.91 16.18 8.39
N VAL A 275 8.14 16.07 7.08
CA VAL A 275 9.42 16.41 6.44
C VAL A 275 9.77 17.89 6.67
N VAL A 276 8.81 18.80 6.48
CA VAL A 276 9.05 20.25 6.59
C VAL A 276 9.11 20.70 8.05
N ARG A 277 8.35 20.07 8.96
CA ARG A 277 8.29 20.41 10.38
C ARG A 277 9.65 20.47 11.06
N HIS A 278 10.54 19.55 10.75
CA HIS A 278 11.88 19.52 11.34
C HIS A 278 12.70 20.75 10.94
N ARG A 279 12.69 21.11 9.65
CA ARG A 279 13.35 22.33 9.16
C ARG A 279 12.70 23.62 9.64
N PHE A 280 11.38 23.63 9.81
CA PHE A 280 10.65 24.77 10.39
C PHE A 280 11.07 25.06 11.82
N LYS A 281 11.28 24.02 12.65
CA LYS A 281 11.80 24.20 14.03
C LYS A 281 13.19 24.83 14.06
N LEU A 282 13.98 24.64 13.01
CA LEU A 282 15.30 25.25 12.85
C LEU A 282 15.24 26.64 12.18
N GLY A 283 14.07 27.17 11.86
CA GLY A 283 13.90 28.43 11.12
C GLY A 283 14.28 28.37 9.63
N ASN A 284 14.53 27.17 9.09
CA ASN A 284 15.05 26.93 7.74
C ASN A 284 13.95 26.58 6.71
N ALA A 285 12.68 26.68 7.09
CA ALA A 285 11.54 26.43 6.20
C ALA A 285 10.31 27.23 6.65
N GLY A 286 9.35 27.42 5.74
CA GLY A 286 8.05 28.00 6.06
C GLY A 286 7.19 27.08 6.95
N ASN A 287 6.09 27.63 7.47
CA ASN A 287 5.15 26.91 8.32
C ASN A 287 4.64 25.63 7.62
N PRO A 288 4.79 24.44 8.23
CA PRO A 288 4.37 23.16 7.64
C PRO A 288 2.87 22.90 7.75
N LEU A 289 2.14 23.61 8.62
CA LEU A 289 0.70 23.37 8.90
C LEU A 289 -0.18 23.30 7.65
N PRO A 290 0.00 24.12 6.59
CA PRO A 290 -0.79 24.02 5.38
C PRO A 290 -0.79 22.62 4.75
N TYR A 291 0.34 21.90 4.79
CA TYR A 291 0.42 20.54 4.23
C TYR A 291 -0.44 19.53 5.01
N ALA A 292 -0.45 19.63 6.35
CA ALA A 292 -1.29 18.79 7.18
C ALA A 292 -2.78 19.11 6.95
N LEU A 293 -3.13 20.40 6.87
CA LEU A 293 -4.50 20.83 6.59
C LEU A 293 -4.99 20.36 5.22
N ILE A 294 -4.16 20.45 4.17
CA ILE A 294 -4.50 19.89 2.84
C ILE A 294 -4.79 18.39 2.97
N GLY A 295 -3.92 17.64 3.67
CA GLY A 295 -4.14 16.21 3.88
C GLY A 295 -5.46 15.90 4.61
N ILE A 296 -5.73 16.62 5.71
CA ILE A 296 -6.96 16.46 6.50
C ILE A 296 -8.20 16.82 5.67
N VAL A 297 -8.16 17.93 4.92
CA VAL A 297 -9.28 18.37 4.07
C VAL A 297 -9.55 17.36 2.96
N VAL A 298 -8.52 16.87 2.27
CA VAL A 298 -8.68 15.84 1.23
C VAL A 298 -9.32 14.59 1.80
N LEU A 299 -8.85 14.10 2.96
CA LEU A 299 -9.43 12.92 3.61
C LEU A 299 -10.87 13.18 4.11
N GLY A 300 -11.13 14.35 4.70
CA GLY A 300 -12.46 14.75 5.16
C GLY A 300 -13.47 14.83 4.02
N LEU A 301 -13.10 15.46 2.90
CA LEU A 301 -13.92 15.51 1.68
C LEU A 301 -14.16 14.11 1.11
N THR A 302 -13.15 13.24 1.15
CA THR A 302 -13.28 11.84 0.72
C THR A 302 -14.31 11.10 1.57
N ILE A 303 -14.28 11.27 2.90
CA ILE A 303 -15.26 10.67 3.82
C ILE A 303 -16.68 11.15 3.52
N VAL A 304 -16.86 12.46 3.32
CA VAL A 304 -18.18 13.05 2.99
C VAL A 304 -18.68 12.54 1.65
N TRP A 305 -17.81 12.44 0.65
CA TRP A 305 -18.16 11.94 -0.70
C TRP A 305 -18.51 10.45 -0.71
N MET A 306 -17.80 9.63 0.07
CA MET A 306 -18.03 8.19 0.18
C MET A 306 -19.23 7.81 1.08
N LYS A 307 -20.02 8.80 1.53
CA LYS A 307 -21.21 8.54 2.34
C LYS A 307 -22.11 7.52 1.62
N PRO A 308 -22.50 6.40 2.27
CA PRO A 308 -23.40 5.44 1.66
C PRO A 308 -24.70 6.11 1.23
N GLU A 309 -25.16 5.80 0.02
CA GLU A 309 -26.50 6.21 -0.40
C GLU A 309 -27.51 5.59 0.57
N PRO A 310 -28.47 6.37 1.10
CA PRO A 310 -29.54 5.81 1.90
C PRO A 310 -30.23 4.72 1.07
N MET A 311 -30.20 3.48 1.55
CA MET A 311 -31.11 2.48 1.03
C MET A 311 -32.51 3.06 1.15
N ALA A 312 -33.20 3.20 0.01
CA ALA A 312 -34.60 3.59 0.02
C ALA A 312 -35.31 2.71 1.05
N ALA A 313 -35.96 3.33 2.04
CA ALA A 313 -36.87 2.63 2.91
C ALA A 313 -37.81 1.85 1.98
N PRO A 314 -38.08 0.56 2.24
CA PRO A 314 -38.99 -0.20 1.39
C PRO A 314 -40.25 0.65 1.27
N ALA A 315 -40.56 1.11 0.04
CA ALA A 315 -41.81 1.78 -0.22
C ALA A 315 -42.88 0.88 0.39
N ALA A 316 -43.68 1.43 1.31
CA ALA A 316 -44.70 0.69 2.05
C ALA A 316 -45.34 -0.32 1.10
N ALA A 317 -45.12 -1.61 1.39
CA ALA A 317 -45.19 -2.69 0.43
C ALA A 317 -46.44 -2.59 -0.45
N ALA A 318 -46.29 -2.00 -1.64
CA ALA A 318 -47.22 -2.19 -2.73
C ALA A 318 -46.93 -3.58 -3.28
N ALA A 319 -47.48 -4.60 -2.60
CA ALA A 319 -47.62 -5.98 -3.05
C ALA A 319 -46.47 -6.52 -3.93
N ALA A 320 -45.21 -6.35 -3.48
CA ALA A 320 -44.12 -7.11 -4.08
C ALA A 320 -44.41 -8.60 -3.79
N PRO A 321 -44.41 -9.49 -4.81
CA PRO A 321 -44.73 -10.89 -4.61
C PRO A 321 -43.83 -11.49 -3.52
N ALA A 322 -44.43 -12.28 -2.63
CA ALA A 322 -43.71 -12.92 -1.54
C ALA A 322 -42.53 -13.72 -2.13
N VAL A 323 -41.31 -13.38 -1.72
CA VAL A 323 -40.12 -14.10 -2.17
C VAL A 323 -40.09 -15.44 -1.43
N ALA A 324 -40.31 -16.54 -2.16
CA ALA A 324 -40.20 -17.87 -1.60
C ALA A 324 -38.75 -18.16 -1.22
N PHE A 325 -38.51 -18.65 0.01
CA PHE A 325 -37.18 -19.01 0.48
C PHE A 325 -36.49 -20.01 -0.46
N LYS A 326 -37.27 -20.92 -1.07
CA LYS A 326 -36.77 -21.90 -2.03
C LYS A 326 -36.02 -21.27 -3.22
N ASP A 327 -36.41 -20.08 -3.67
CA ASP A 327 -35.72 -19.40 -4.76
C ASP A 327 -34.41 -18.76 -4.31
N VAL A 328 -34.39 -18.22 -3.08
CA VAL A 328 -33.15 -17.74 -2.43
C VAL A 328 -32.18 -18.90 -2.20
N GLN A 329 -32.69 -20.05 -1.74
CA GLN A 329 -31.90 -21.24 -1.47
C GLN A 329 -31.17 -21.74 -2.72
N LYS A 330 -31.81 -21.72 -3.90
CA LYS A 330 -31.14 -22.06 -5.18
C LYS A 330 -29.94 -21.16 -5.46
N VAL A 331 -30.08 -19.85 -5.20
CA VAL A 331 -28.97 -18.90 -5.36
C VAL A 331 -27.86 -19.20 -4.36
N LEU A 332 -28.20 -19.45 -3.09
CA LEU A 332 -27.20 -19.79 -2.07
C LEU A 332 -26.46 -21.10 -2.41
N GLU A 333 -27.17 -22.11 -2.92
CA GLU A 333 -26.59 -23.37 -3.35
C GLU A 333 -25.58 -23.18 -4.48
N GLN A 334 -25.96 -22.42 -5.52
CA GLN A 334 -25.12 -22.19 -6.69
C GLN A 334 -23.94 -21.23 -6.40
N ARG A 335 -24.14 -20.24 -5.53
CA ARG A 335 -23.20 -19.12 -5.37
C ARG A 335 -22.39 -19.16 -4.08
N CYS A 336 -22.86 -19.84 -3.03
CA CYS A 336 -22.31 -19.71 -1.68
C CYS A 336 -21.83 -21.03 -1.04
N PHE A 337 -22.44 -22.18 -1.36
CA PHE A 337 -22.15 -23.44 -0.65
C PHE A 337 -20.71 -23.93 -0.84
N MET A 338 -20.04 -23.53 -1.92
CA MET A 338 -18.62 -23.84 -2.14
C MET A 338 -17.72 -23.36 -1.00
N CYS A 339 -18.08 -22.25 -0.33
CA CYS A 339 -17.29 -21.68 0.76
C CYS A 339 -18.02 -21.66 2.12
N HIS A 340 -19.35 -21.80 2.11
CA HIS A 340 -20.22 -21.69 3.28
C HIS A 340 -21.24 -22.84 3.37
N GLY A 341 -20.86 -24.03 2.90
CA GLY A 341 -21.66 -25.24 2.97
C GLY A 341 -21.18 -26.19 4.07
N ALA A 342 -21.71 -27.42 4.10
CA ALA A 342 -21.31 -28.43 5.08
C ALA A 342 -19.80 -28.74 5.05
N ALA A 343 -19.22 -28.86 3.85
CA ALA A 343 -17.84 -29.27 3.64
C ALA A 343 -16.80 -28.15 3.90
N VAL A 344 -17.15 -26.90 3.58
CA VAL A 344 -16.27 -25.73 3.74
C VAL A 344 -17.05 -24.65 4.45
N GLN A 345 -16.53 -24.21 5.61
CA GLN A 345 -17.18 -23.26 6.50
C GLN A 345 -16.26 -22.06 6.72
N MET A 346 -16.05 -21.27 5.66
CA MET A 346 -15.18 -20.10 5.73
C MET A 346 -15.67 -19.16 6.83
N LYS A 347 -14.74 -18.76 7.71
CA LYS A 347 -15.03 -17.96 8.92
C LYS A 347 -16.07 -18.58 9.86
N ASN A 348 -16.21 -19.91 9.86
CA ASN A 348 -17.22 -20.64 10.64
C ASN A 348 -18.66 -20.20 10.33
N VAL A 349 -18.93 -19.76 9.10
CA VAL A 349 -20.27 -19.37 8.63
C VAL A 349 -20.82 -20.44 7.69
N ARG A 350 -22.05 -20.87 7.95
CA ARG A 350 -22.83 -21.78 7.09
C ARG A 350 -24.07 -21.10 6.57
N VAL A 351 -24.46 -21.41 5.33
CA VAL A 351 -25.69 -20.90 4.70
C VAL A 351 -26.46 -22.01 3.98
N ASP A 352 -26.14 -23.27 4.27
CA ASP A 352 -26.72 -24.44 3.61
C ASP A 352 -27.93 -25.05 4.30
N THR A 353 -28.30 -24.56 5.49
CA THR A 353 -29.53 -24.95 6.19
C THR A 353 -30.41 -23.73 6.51
N PRO A 354 -31.76 -23.88 6.55
CA PRO A 354 -32.68 -22.79 6.85
C PRO A 354 -32.36 -22.04 8.14
N ASP A 355 -32.02 -22.76 9.21
CA ASP A 355 -31.70 -22.17 10.52
C ASP A 355 -30.43 -21.31 10.46
N GLN A 356 -29.40 -21.78 9.74
CA GLN A 356 -28.15 -21.05 9.60
C GLN A 356 -28.33 -19.81 8.72
N VAL A 357 -29.15 -19.91 7.65
CA VAL A 357 -29.50 -18.74 6.83
C VAL A 357 -30.27 -17.70 7.64
N ALA A 358 -31.21 -18.11 8.48
CA ALA A 358 -31.94 -17.21 9.36
C ALA A 358 -30.99 -16.51 10.36
N ALA A 359 -30.11 -17.27 11.01
CA ALA A 359 -29.12 -16.74 11.95
C ALA A 359 -28.15 -15.74 11.30
N HIS A 360 -27.86 -15.89 10.01
CA HIS A 360 -26.93 -15.05 9.26
C HIS A 360 -27.60 -14.06 8.29
N ALA A 361 -28.93 -13.90 8.31
CA ALA A 361 -29.69 -13.12 7.33
C ALA A 361 -29.16 -11.68 7.16
N GLN A 362 -28.90 -10.98 8.26
CA GLN A 362 -28.31 -9.63 8.25
C GLN A 362 -26.93 -9.62 7.59
N ALA A 363 -26.08 -10.59 7.93
CA ALA A 363 -24.72 -10.67 7.38
C ALA A 363 -24.75 -10.99 5.88
N ILE A 364 -25.62 -11.90 5.45
CA ILE A 364 -25.85 -12.22 4.03
C ILE A 364 -26.27 -10.94 3.29
N TYR A 365 -27.27 -10.22 3.81
CA TYR A 365 -27.71 -8.97 3.21
C TYR A 365 -26.59 -7.93 3.09
N GLN A 366 -25.83 -7.71 4.16
CA GLN A 366 -24.73 -6.75 4.15
C GLN A 366 -23.60 -7.15 3.19
N GLN A 367 -23.21 -8.42 3.16
CA GLN A 367 -22.08 -8.89 2.34
C GLN A 367 -22.44 -9.06 0.86
N VAL A 368 -23.67 -9.48 0.56
CA VAL A 368 -24.12 -9.81 -0.81
C VAL A 368 -24.85 -8.63 -1.45
N VAL A 369 -25.66 -7.87 -0.72
CA VAL A 369 -26.49 -6.82 -1.33
C VAL A 369 -25.86 -5.45 -1.16
N VAL A 370 -25.48 -5.10 0.07
CA VAL A 370 -24.99 -3.75 0.39
C VAL A 370 -23.57 -3.53 -0.09
N THR A 371 -22.63 -4.36 0.39
CA THR A 371 -21.20 -4.19 0.10
C THR A 371 -20.74 -4.90 -1.17
N LYS A 372 -21.54 -5.86 -1.65
CA LYS A 372 -21.27 -6.71 -2.82
C LYS A 372 -19.91 -7.41 -2.78
N ILE A 373 -19.35 -7.62 -1.59
CA ILE A 373 -18.05 -8.29 -1.39
C ILE A 373 -18.15 -9.79 -1.67
N MET A 374 -19.30 -10.38 -1.35
CA MET A 374 -19.54 -11.81 -1.53
C MET A 374 -20.42 -12.09 -2.74
N PRO A 375 -20.17 -13.19 -3.47
CA PRO A 375 -18.99 -14.07 -3.40
C PRO A 375 -17.70 -13.32 -3.77
N MET A 376 -16.58 -13.65 -3.12
CA MET A 376 -15.31 -12.90 -3.27
C MET A 376 -14.94 -12.75 -4.76
N ASN A 377 -14.68 -11.51 -5.19
CA ASN A 377 -14.34 -11.16 -6.57
C ASN A 377 -15.31 -11.72 -7.63
N ASN A 378 -16.58 -11.89 -7.24
CA ASN A 378 -17.61 -12.52 -8.04
C ASN A 378 -17.21 -13.93 -8.57
N ALA A 379 -16.45 -14.70 -7.79
CA ALA A 379 -15.88 -15.97 -8.23
C ALA A 379 -16.91 -17.00 -8.73
N THR A 380 -18.15 -16.94 -8.22
CA THR A 380 -19.24 -17.82 -8.64
C THR A 380 -20.24 -17.16 -9.60
N GLY A 381 -20.00 -15.92 -10.03
CA GLY A 381 -20.81 -15.25 -11.05
C GLY A 381 -22.23 -14.88 -10.60
N ILE A 382 -22.41 -14.40 -9.37
CA ILE A 382 -23.72 -13.93 -8.89
C ILE A 382 -24.18 -12.71 -9.69
N THR A 383 -25.45 -12.68 -10.13
CA THR A 383 -26.02 -11.58 -10.92
C THR A 383 -26.64 -10.49 -10.04
N GLU A 384 -26.90 -9.32 -10.63
CA GLU A 384 -27.63 -8.26 -9.92
C GLU A 384 -29.08 -8.64 -9.65
N GLU A 385 -29.73 -9.46 -10.50
CA GLU A 385 -31.07 -9.96 -10.19
C GLU A 385 -31.06 -10.92 -8.99
N GLU A 386 -30.05 -11.78 -8.89
CA GLU A 386 -29.87 -12.69 -7.76
C GLU A 386 -29.60 -11.91 -6.46
N ARG A 387 -28.77 -10.85 -6.51
CA ARG A 387 -28.57 -9.94 -5.35
C ARG A 387 -29.86 -9.23 -4.97
N ALA A 388 -30.63 -8.75 -5.95
CA ALA A 388 -31.92 -8.11 -5.72
C ALA A 388 -32.95 -9.06 -5.10
N LEU A 389 -32.95 -10.34 -5.51
CA LEU A 389 -33.78 -11.40 -4.92
C LEU A 389 -33.47 -11.56 -3.42
N ILE A 390 -32.19 -11.70 -3.06
CA ILE A 390 -31.74 -11.79 -1.67
C ILE A 390 -32.13 -10.52 -0.90
N GLY A 391 -32.01 -9.35 -1.53
CA GLY A 391 -32.38 -8.08 -0.92
C GLY A 391 -33.85 -7.99 -0.58
N ARG A 392 -34.73 -8.38 -1.51
CA ARG A 392 -36.18 -8.43 -1.28
C ARG A 392 -36.55 -9.45 -0.21
N TRP A 393 -35.93 -10.63 -0.22
CA TRP A 393 -36.13 -11.64 0.82
C TRP A 393 -35.79 -11.11 2.22
N PHE A 394 -34.64 -10.45 2.36
CA PHE A 394 -34.24 -9.86 3.64
C PHE A 394 -35.22 -8.77 4.09
N GLN A 395 -35.60 -7.86 3.19
CA GLN A 395 -36.56 -6.79 3.49
C GLN A 395 -37.96 -7.30 3.81
N ALA A 396 -38.35 -8.47 3.29
CA ALA A 396 -39.62 -9.15 3.61
C ALA A 396 -39.59 -9.92 4.95
N GLY A 397 -38.54 -9.74 5.76
CA GLY A 397 -38.40 -10.36 7.08
C GLY A 397 -37.57 -11.64 7.10
N ALA A 398 -36.85 -11.96 6.02
CA ALA A 398 -35.88 -13.05 5.96
C ALA A 398 -36.41 -14.44 6.38
N LYS A 399 -37.67 -14.74 6.04
CA LYS A 399 -38.31 -16.02 6.37
C LYS A 399 -37.63 -17.19 5.66
N THR A 400 -37.38 -18.29 6.39
CA THR A 400 -36.70 -19.49 5.88
C THR A 400 -37.57 -20.74 5.90
N ASN A 401 -38.86 -20.58 6.24
CA ASN A 401 -39.86 -21.64 6.36
C ASN A 401 -40.77 -21.78 5.14
#